data_AF-A0A966WWZ4-F1
#
_entry.id   AF-A0A966WWZ4-F1
#
_cell.length_a   1.000
_cell.length_b   1.000
_cell.length_c   1.000
_cell.angle_alpha   90.00
_cell.angle_beta   90.00
_cell.angle_gamma   90.00
#
_symmetry.space_group_name_H-M   'P 1'
#
loop_
_entity.id
_entity.type
_entity.pdbx_description
1 polymer ?
#
loop_
_entity_poly.entity_id
_entity_poly.type
_entity_poly.pdbx_seq_one_letter_code
_entity_poly.pdbx_strand_id
1 'polypeptide(L)'
;MTGLLLAGLLLNAATPAARADSITAESIWDKGDAIQRAQSQLPAGATVTRSRCTEVNVRTGNYRYICTLFFTTAPAAAPSSSGSSAPAP
;
A
#
# COMPACT_ATOMS: atom_id res chain seq x y z
N MET A 1 -1.60 -52.91 -16.08
CA MET A 1 -1.57 -51.47 -16.46
C MET A 1 -1.55 -50.66 -15.18
N THR A 2 -0.35 -50.42 -14.66
CA THR A 2 -0.12 -49.72 -13.40
C THR A 2 -0.07 -48.23 -13.70
N GLY A 3 -1.20 -47.55 -13.57
CA GLY A 3 -1.29 -46.10 -13.74
C GLY A 3 -0.88 -45.40 -12.45
N LEU A 4 0.33 -44.86 -12.40
CA LEU A 4 0.79 -43.97 -11.34
C LEU A 4 -0.13 -42.73 -11.31
N LEU A 5 -0.91 -42.59 -10.24
CA LEU A 5 -1.57 -41.34 -9.89
C LEU A 5 -0.48 -40.36 -9.44
N LEU A 6 -0.04 -39.48 -10.34
CA LEU A 6 0.75 -38.30 -9.98
C LEU A 6 -0.11 -37.40 -9.09
N ALA A 7 0.11 -37.49 -7.79
CA ALA A 7 -0.36 -36.53 -6.81
C ALA A 7 0.28 -35.16 -7.11
N GLY A 8 -0.44 -34.33 -7.85
CA GLY A 8 -0.10 -32.93 -8.07
C GLY A 8 -0.23 -32.17 -6.76
N LEU A 9 0.89 -32.03 -6.05
CA LEU A 9 1.02 -31.19 -4.87
C LEU A 9 0.89 -29.72 -5.31
N LEU A 10 -0.31 -29.17 -5.20
CA LEU A 10 -0.57 -27.73 -5.36
C LEU A 10 0.14 -27.00 -4.21
N LEU A 11 1.38 -26.57 -4.44
CA LEU A 11 2.07 -25.60 -3.58
C LEU A 11 1.29 -24.28 -3.63
N ASN A 12 0.39 -24.10 -2.68
CA ASN A 12 -0.28 -22.82 -2.45
C ASN A 12 0.73 -21.87 -1.76
N ALA A 13 1.67 -21.35 -2.53
CA ALA A 13 2.55 -20.28 -2.09
C ALA A 13 1.67 -19.04 -1.83
N ALA A 14 1.30 -18.83 -0.57
CA ALA A 14 0.63 -17.62 -0.12
C ALA A 14 1.63 -16.45 -0.22
N THR A 15 1.78 -15.90 -1.43
CA THR A 15 2.47 -14.63 -1.61
C THR A 15 1.68 -13.56 -0.87
N PRO A 16 2.30 -12.79 0.03
CA PRO A 16 1.62 -11.69 0.68
C PRO A 16 1.14 -10.71 -0.39
N ALA A 17 -0.18 -10.68 -0.61
CA ALA A 17 -0.79 -9.79 -1.58
C ALA A 17 -0.63 -8.36 -1.07
N ALA A 18 0.25 -7.58 -1.71
CA ALA A 18 0.30 -6.14 -1.50
C ALA A 18 -1.08 -5.56 -1.80
N ARG A 19 -1.66 -4.86 -0.82
CA ARG A 19 -2.95 -4.18 -1.03
C ARG A 19 -2.66 -2.82 -1.63
N ALA A 20 -3.18 -2.58 -2.83
CA ALA A 20 -3.16 -1.27 -3.46
C ALA A 20 -4.40 -0.50 -3.06
N ASP A 21 -4.22 0.72 -2.58
CA ASP A 21 -5.31 1.60 -2.14
C ASP A 21 -4.99 3.06 -2.49
N SER A 22 -5.89 3.99 -2.19
CA SER A 22 -5.71 5.40 -2.45
C SER A 22 -6.38 6.29 -1.43
N ILE A 23 -5.76 7.43 -1.13
CA ILE A 23 -6.30 8.48 -0.27
C ILE A 23 -6.36 9.78 -1.06
N THR A 24 -7.45 10.54 -0.88
CA THR A 24 -7.63 11.84 -1.51
C THR A 24 -7.74 12.92 -0.44
N ALA A 25 -7.05 14.04 -0.65
CA ALA A 25 -7.20 15.24 0.15
C ALA A 25 -7.28 16.48 -0.73
N GLU A 26 -7.86 17.54 -0.20
CA GLU A 26 -7.98 18.82 -0.88
C GLU A 26 -7.31 19.98 -0.12
N SER A 27 -6.93 21.01 -0.86
CA SER A 27 -6.47 22.29 -0.33
C SER A 27 -6.92 23.45 -1.22
N ILE A 28 -7.12 24.61 -0.61
CA ILE A 28 -7.36 25.87 -1.33
C ILE A 28 -6.07 26.69 -1.51
N TRP A 29 -4.99 26.29 -0.87
CA TRP A 29 -3.72 27.03 -0.84
C TRP A 29 -2.87 26.67 -2.06
N ASP A 30 -2.48 25.40 -2.15
CA ASP A 30 -1.64 24.88 -3.23
C ASP A 30 -1.66 23.34 -3.29
N LYS A 31 -1.02 22.80 -4.32
CA LYS A 31 -0.92 21.34 -4.56
C LYS A 31 -0.10 20.62 -3.48
N GLY A 32 0.93 21.27 -2.94
CA GLY A 32 1.81 20.72 -1.91
C GLY A 32 1.07 20.50 -0.61
N ASP A 33 0.26 21.46 -0.16
CA ASP A 33 -0.57 21.31 1.04
C ASP A 33 -1.58 20.16 0.87
N ALA A 34 -2.23 20.03 -0.30
CA ALA A 34 -3.12 18.91 -0.59
C ALA A 34 -2.39 17.54 -0.54
N ILE A 35 -1.18 17.46 -1.07
CA ILE A 35 -0.34 16.25 -1.00
C ILE A 35 0.03 15.94 0.46
N GLN A 36 0.48 16.94 1.22
CA GLN A 36 0.89 16.75 2.61
C GLN A 36 -0.28 16.28 3.48
N ARG A 37 -1.48 16.83 3.25
CA ARG A 37 -2.73 16.39 3.90
C ARG A 37 -3.12 14.95 3.52
N ALA A 38 -2.88 14.53 2.28
CA ALA A 38 -3.09 13.14 1.88
C ALA A 38 -2.03 12.21 2.50
N GLN A 39 -0.76 12.66 2.58
CA GLN A 39 0.32 11.89 3.20
C GLN A 39 0.11 11.67 4.70
N SER A 40 -0.42 12.65 5.43
CA SER A 40 -0.68 12.52 6.87
C SER A 40 -1.75 11.49 7.22
N GLN A 41 -2.51 11.02 6.22
CA GLN A 41 -3.53 9.99 6.36
C GLN A 41 -3.03 8.60 5.92
N LEU A 42 -1.82 8.50 5.37
CA LEU A 42 -1.28 7.22 4.94
C LEU A 42 -1.10 6.28 6.14
N PRO A 43 -1.46 4.99 5.99
CA PRO A 43 -1.20 4.02 7.05
C PRO A 43 0.32 3.79 7.20
N ALA A 44 0.73 3.42 8.41
CA ALA A 44 2.13 3.13 8.69
C ALA A 44 2.65 2.01 7.76
N GLY A 45 3.86 2.20 7.21
CA GLY A 45 4.46 1.26 6.27
C GLY A 45 3.85 1.29 4.85
N ALA A 46 2.92 2.22 4.57
CA ALA A 46 2.46 2.45 3.21
C ALA A 46 3.59 3.04 2.34
N THR A 47 3.69 2.55 1.11
CA THR A 47 4.59 3.11 0.10
C THR A 47 3.75 3.76 -0.99
N VAL A 48 3.88 5.08 -1.16
CA VAL A 48 3.22 5.80 -2.26
C VAL A 48 3.81 5.35 -3.59
N THR A 49 2.95 4.87 -4.49
CA THR A 49 3.35 4.39 -5.82
C THR A 49 3.04 5.40 -6.91
N ARG A 50 2.04 6.26 -6.70
CA ARG A 50 1.64 7.32 -7.64
C ARG A 50 0.91 8.45 -6.94
N SER A 51 1.08 9.66 -7.43
CA SER A 51 0.24 10.82 -7.09
C SER A 51 -0.47 11.34 -8.33
N ARG A 52 -1.71 11.80 -8.18
CA ARG A 52 -2.45 12.55 -9.19
C ARG A 52 -3.11 13.73 -8.54
N CYS A 53 -2.95 14.90 -9.13
CA CYS A 53 -3.57 16.13 -8.65
C CYS A 53 -4.39 16.78 -9.76
N THR A 54 -5.56 17.27 -9.40
CA THR A 54 -6.43 18.07 -10.26
C THR A 54 -6.66 19.41 -9.61
N GLU A 55 -6.62 20.45 -10.43
CA GLU A 55 -6.91 21.82 -10.03
C GLU A 55 -8.29 22.19 -10.56
N VAL A 56 -9.19 22.54 -9.67
CA VAL A 56 -10.59 22.86 -9.99
C VAL A 56 -10.81 24.33 -9.72
N ASN A 57 -11.09 25.10 -10.77
CA ASN A 57 -11.56 26.47 -10.61
C ASN A 57 -13.04 26.45 -10.24
N VAL A 58 -13.36 26.81 -9.00
CA VAL A 58 -14.75 26.86 -8.50
C VAL A 58 -15.38 28.25 -8.66
N ARG A 59 -14.56 29.30 -8.80
CA ARG A 59 -14.95 30.67 -9.16
C ARG A 59 -13.71 31.44 -9.62
N THR A 60 -13.86 32.56 -10.33
CA THR A 60 -12.73 33.43 -10.72
C THR A 60 -11.77 33.67 -9.54
N GLY A 61 -10.53 33.18 -9.66
CA GLY A 61 -9.50 33.30 -8.61
C GLY A 61 -9.62 32.34 -7.42
N ASN A 62 -10.59 31.43 -7.40
CA ASN A 62 -10.78 30.42 -6.36
C ASN A 62 -10.52 29.02 -6.94
N TYR A 63 -9.39 28.45 -6.53
CA TYR A 63 -8.97 27.12 -6.95
C TYR A 63 -9.07 26.14 -5.78
N ARG A 64 -9.46 24.90 -6.08
CA ARG A 64 -9.29 23.75 -5.19
C ARG A 64 -8.30 22.80 -5.82
N TYR A 65 -7.28 22.45 -5.05
CA TYR A 65 -6.29 21.44 -5.38
C TYR A 65 -6.73 20.13 -4.76
N ILE A 66 -7.11 19.17 -5.57
CA ILE A 66 -7.56 17.83 -5.13
C ILE A 66 -6.48 16.85 -5.53
N CYS A 67 -5.83 16.23 -4.55
CA CYS A 67 -4.73 15.30 -4.78
C CYS A 67 -5.07 13.91 -4.23
N THR A 68 -4.93 12.90 -5.08
CA THR A 68 -5.06 11.49 -4.75
C THR A 68 -3.70 10.82 -4.76
N LEU A 69 -3.33 10.19 -3.64
CA LEU A 69 -2.14 9.36 -3.50
C LEU A 69 -2.55 7.90 -3.57
N PHE A 70 -1.98 7.17 -4.52
CA PHE A 70 -2.08 5.71 -4.61
C PHE A 70 -0.90 5.12 -3.86
N PHE A 71 -1.16 4.13 -3.03
CA PHE A 71 -0.14 3.49 -2.22
C PHE A 71 -0.35 1.99 -2.17
N THR A 72 0.71 1.28 -1.83
CA THR A 72 0.63 -0.12 -1.46
C THR A 72 1.01 -0.29 0.00
N THR A 73 0.31 -1.17 0.69
CA THR A 73 0.73 -1.67 2.01
C THR A 73 1.24 -3.09 1.84
N ALA A 74 2.50 -3.34 2.19
CA ALA A 74 2.98 -4.69 2.37
C ALA A 74 2.25 -5.29 3.59
N PRO A 75 1.74 -6.53 3.51
CA PRO A 75 1.37 -7.25 4.71
C PRO A 75 2.57 -7.26 5.64
N ALA A 76 2.39 -6.82 6.89
CA ALA A 76 3.45 -6.91 7.90
C ALA A 76 3.94 -8.35 7.90
N ALA A 77 5.20 -8.57 7.50
CA ALA A 77 5.81 -9.88 7.64
C ALA A 77 5.67 -10.24 9.11
N ALA A 78 4.95 -11.33 9.41
CA ALA A 78 4.83 -11.81 10.77
C ALA A 78 6.26 -11.90 11.34
N PRO A 79 6.52 -11.42 12.57
CA PRO A 79 7.84 -11.54 13.16
C PRO A 79 8.22 -13.02 13.13
N SER A 80 9.25 -13.36 12.36
CA SER A 80 9.86 -14.69 12.41
C SER A 80 10.46 -14.85 13.80
N SER A 81 9.67 -15.35 14.74
CA SER A 81 10.14 -15.86 16.01
C SER A 81 10.90 -17.18 15.76
N SER A 82 11.99 -17.12 14.99
CA SER A 82 13.03 -18.15 15.00
C SER A 82 13.96 -17.87 16.18
N GLY A 83 13.38 -17.83 17.38
CA GLY A 83 14.11 -17.80 18.63
C GLY A 83 14.06 -19.19 19.24
N SER A 84 15.07 -20.01 18.98
CA SER A 84 15.44 -21.15 19.83
C SER A 84 16.83 -21.65 19.43
N SER A 85 17.86 -20.89 19.83
CA SER A 85 19.20 -21.45 20.01
C SER A 85 19.41 -21.60 21.51
N ALA A 86 19.02 -22.77 22.05
CA ALA A 86 19.45 -23.18 23.39
C ALA A 86 20.96 -23.50 23.33
N PRO A 87 21.76 -23.10 24.34
CA PRO A 87 23.17 -23.47 24.41
C PRO A 87 23.28 -24.95 24.79
N ALA A 88 24.10 -25.71 24.05
CA ALA A 88 24.43 -27.09 24.41
C ALA A 88 25.44 -27.10 25.58
N PRO A 89 25.32 -28.04 26.55
CA PRO A 89 26.25 -28.20 27.67
C PRO A 89 27.62 -28.76 27.26
#